data_AF-A0A377M6Z3-F1
#
_entry.id   AF-A0A377M6Z3-F1
#
_cell.length_a   1.000
_cell.length_b   1.000
_cell.length_c   1.000
_cell.angle_alpha   90.00
_cell.angle_beta   90.00
_cell.angle_gamma   90.00
#
_symmetry.space_group_name_H-M   'P 1'
#
loop_
_entity.id
_entity.type
_entity.pdbx_description
1 polymer ?
#
loop_
_entity_poly.entity_id
_entity_poly.type
_entity_poly.pdbx_seq_one_letter_code
_entity_poly.pdbx_strand_id
1 'polypeptide(L)'
;MGNSLMVGAAKMGMDIRLVAPKSFWPEAGLVEQCRAIAKETGARITLTDDVEEGVQGADFLYTDVWVSMGEPKEAWAERVSLMKPYQINAQVMKATGNPNVKFMHCLPAFHNEHTQSGPRN
;
A
#
# COMPACT_ATOMS: atom_id res chain seq x y z
N MET A 1 2.92 7.87 0.14
CA MET A 1 2.71 6.58 0.85
C MET A 1 3.81 5.60 0.43
N GLY A 2 4.28 4.70 1.31
CA GLY A 2 5.14 3.58 0.90
C GLY A 2 6.62 3.89 0.61
N ASN A 3 7.10 5.10 0.90
CA ASN A 3 8.47 5.53 0.59
C ASN A 3 9.54 4.56 1.10
N SER A 4 9.48 4.17 2.38
CA SER A 4 10.47 3.28 2.98
C SER A 4 10.47 1.88 2.35
N LEU A 5 9.29 1.35 2.03
CA LEU A 5 9.16 0.06 1.34
C LEU A 5 9.75 0.12 -0.07
N MET A 6 9.48 1.20 -0.81
CA MET A 6 10.03 1.41 -2.15
C MET A 6 11.56 1.53 -2.12
N VAL A 7 12.11 2.32 -1.19
CA VAL A 7 13.56 2.48 -1.02
C VAL A 7 14.22 1.15 -0.64
N GLY A 8 13.63 0.41 0.30
CA GLY A 8 14.11 -0.91 0.71
C GLY A 8 14.12 -1.90 -0.46
N ALA A 9 12.98 -2.02 -1.15
CA ALA A 9 12.84 -2.92 -2.30
C ALA A 9 13.81 -2.58 -3.44
N ALA A 10 13.98 -1.29 -3.75
CA ALA A 10 14.93 -0.84 -4.75
C ALA A 10 16.36 -1.29 -4.41
N LYS A 11 16.78 -1.15 -3.15
CA LYS A 11 18.12 -1.57 -2.70
C LYS A 11 18.31 -3.09 -2.66
N MET A 12 17.24 -3.85 -2.41
CA MET A 12 17.29 -5.31 -2.25
C MET A 12 17.00 -6.08 -3.55
N GLY A 13 16.73 -5.40 -4.68
CA GLY A 13 16.43 -6.07 -5.95
C GLY A 13 15.03 -6.68 -6.02
N MET A 14 14.07 -6.17 -5.24
CA MET A 14 12.71 -6.73 -5.15
C MET A 14 11.76 -6.14 -6.21
N ASP A 15 10.68 -6.87 -6.51
CA ASP A 15 9.51 -6.34 -7.23
C ASP A 15 8.58 -5.66 -6.23
N ILE A 16 8.48 -4.33 -6.29
CA ILE A 16 7.61 -3.53 -5.45
C ILE A 16 6.58 -2.77 -6.28
N ARG A 17 5.34 -2.81 -5.79
CA ARG A 17 4.19 -2.19 -6.45
C ARG A 17 3.47 -1.32 -5.44
N LEU A 18 3.43 -0.02 -5.70
CA LEU A 18 2.68 0.94 -4.90
C LEU A 18 1.32 1.15 -5.56
N VAL A 19 0.28 0.69 -4.87
CA VAL A 19 -1.11 0.66 -5.36
C VAL A 19 -1.92 1.67 -4.54
N ALA A 20 -2.17 2.84 -5.12
CA ALA A 20 -2.81 3.95 -4.41
C ALA A 20 -3.35 4.99 -5.42
N PRO A 21 -4.26 5.89 -5.01
CA PRO A 21 -4.61 7.04 -5.83
C PRO A 21 -3.34 7.86 -6.15
N LYS A 22 -3.26 8.41 -7.36
CA LYS A 22 -2.08 9.17 -7.83
C LYS A 22 -1.67 10.31 -6.90
N SER A 23 -2.62 10.94 -6.22
CA SER A 23 -2.36 12.00 -5.24
C SER A 23 -1.60 11.54 -3.98
N PHE A 24 -1.51 10.23 -3.73
CA PHE A 24 -0.81 9.63 -2.59
C PHE A 24 0.51 8.94 -2.97
N TRP A 25 0.88 8.96 -4.26
CA TRP A 25 2.15 8.41 -4.73
C TRP A 25 3.34 9.14 -4.11
N PRO A 26 4.50 8.49 -3.97
CA PRO A 26 5.73 9.16 -3.58
C PRO A 26 6.08 10.32 -4.52
N GLU A 27 6.80 11.29 -4.01
CA GLU A 27 7.33 12.40 -4.81
C GLU A 27 8.17 11.88 -5.98
N ALA A 28 7.99 12.48 -7.17
CA ALA A 28 8.67 12.07 -8.39
C ALA A 28 10.20 12.00 -8.23
N GLY A 29 10.81 12.95 -7.51
CA GLY A 29 12.26 12.94 -7.25
C GLY A 29 12.73 11.67 -6.52
N LEU A 30 11.95 11.20 -5.54
CA LEU A 30 12.25 9.96 -4.81
C LEU A 30 12.04 8.72 -5.70
N VAL A 31 10.99 8.72 -6.54
CA VAL A 31 10.73 7.63 -7.49
C VAL A 31 11.89 7.48 -8.47
N GLU A 32 12.37 8.59 -9.04
CA GLU A 32 13.49 8.57 -9.98
C GLU A 32 14.80 8.08 -9.33
N GLN A 33 15.08 8.48 -8.10
CA GLN A 33 16.21 7.94 -7.34
C GLN A 33 16.09 6.42 -7.15
N CYS A 34 14.91 5.93 -6.77
CA CYS A 34 14.68 4.50 -6.59
C CYS A 34 14.77 3.73 -7.92
N ARG A 35 14.29 4.30 -9.03
CA ARG A 35 14.43 3.72 -10.37
C ARG A 35 15.88 3.67 -10.83
N ALA A 36 16.70 4.66 -10.48
CA ALA A 36 18.13 4.63 -10.76
C ALA A 36 18.82 3.47 -10.03
N ILE A 37 18.55 3.30 -8.73
CA ILE A 37 19.04 2.15 -7.95
C ILE A 37 18.54 0.82 -8.53
N ALA A 38 17.28 0.76 -8.94
CA ALA A 38 16.67 -0.44 -9.50
C ALA A 38 17.37 -0.94 -10.78
N LYS A 39 17.97 -0.05 -11.57
CA LYS A 39 18.78 -0.43 -12.75
C LYS A 39 20.04 -1.21 -12.36
N GLU A 40 20.58 -0.95 -11.17
CA GLU A 40 21.78 -1.63 -10.66
C GLU A 40 21.43 -2.95 -9.95
N THR A 41 20.30 -2.98 -9.23
CA THR A 41 19.92 -4.13 -8.38
C THR A 41 19.00 -5.14 -9.07
N GLY A 42 18.39 -4.76 -10.20
CA GLY A 42 17.37 -5.57 -10.87
C GLY A 42 15.98 -5.46 -10.24
N ALA A 43 15.76 -4.54 -9.30
CA ALA A 43 14.44 -4.27 -8.74
C ALA A 43 13.44 -3.83 -9.81
N ARG A 44 12.16 -4.09 -9.56
CA ARG A 44 11.06 -3.56 -10.39
C ARG A 44 10.19 -2.67 -9.54
N ILE A 45 9.86 -1.48 -10.06
CA ILE A 45 9.06 -0.48 -9.36
C ILE A 45 7.87 -0.11 -10.23
N THR A 46 6.68 -0.48 -9.76
CA THR A 46 5.39 -0.15 -10.39
C THR A 46 4.60 0.78 -9.48
N LEU A 47 4.05 1.85 -10.06
CA LEU A 47 3.08 2.72 -9.40
C LEU A 47 1.80 2.62 -10.23
N THR A 48 0.70 2.21 -9.60
CA THR A 48 -0.60 2.07 -10.27
C THR A 48 -1.73 2.50 -9.32
N ASP A 49 -2.83 2.97 -9.89
CA ASP A 49 -4.09 3.24 -9.18
C ASP A 49 -5.09 2.10 -9.35
N ASP A 50 -4.75 1.03 -10.08
CA ASP A 50 -5.52 -0.19 -10.27
C ASP A 50 -5.11 -1.30 -9.28
N VAL A 51 -6.07 -1.76 -8.47
CA VAL A 51 -5.82 -2.79 -7.46
C VAL A 51 -5.61 -4.17 -8.06
N GLU A 52 -6.36 -4.54 -9.09
CA GLU A 52 -6.26 -5.87 -9.70
C GLU A 52 -4.90 -6.02 -10.41
N GLU A 53 -4.49 -5.01 -11.18
CA GLU A 53 -3.15 -4.96 -11.80
C GLU A 53 -2.05 -5.02 -10.73
N GLY A 54 -2.21 -4.21 -9.68
CA GLY A 54 -1.20 -4.07 -8.64
C GLY A 54 -0.93 -5.37 -7.87
N VAL A 55 -1.98 -6.15 -7.57
CA VAL A 55 -1.85 -7.32 -6.68
C VAL A 55 -1.58 -8.64 -7.41
N GLN A 56 -1.73 -8.69 -8.73
CA GLN A 56 -1.60 -9.93 -9.52
C GLN A 56 -0.22 -10.59 -9.34
N GLY A 57 -0.21 -11.84 -8.86
CA GLY A 57 0.99 -12.64 -8.64
C GLY A 57 1.84 -12.22 -7.44
N ALA A 58 1.36 -11.32 -6.58
CA ALA A 58 2.13 -10.89 -5.41
C ALA A 58 2.28 -12.01 -4.36
N ASP A 59 3.44 -12.11 -3.73
CA ASP A 59 3.70 -13.00 -2.59
C ASP A 59 3.23 -12.42 -1.26
N PHE A 60 3.34 -11.10 -1.12
CA PHE A 60 2.95 -10.37 0.08
C PHE A 60 2.13 -9.14 -0.30
N LEU A 61 0.98 -8.96 0.36
CA LEU A 61 0.25 -7.70 0.34
C LEU A 61 0.48 -6.96 1.65
N TYR A 62 0.98 -5.73 1.55
CA TYR A 62 1.25 -4.87 2.69
C TYR A 62 0.30 -3.67 2.69
N THR A 63 -0.24 -3.32 3.86
CA THR A 63 -0.97 -2.06 4.05
C THR A 63 -0.67 -1.44 5.41
N ASP A 64 -1.13 -0.22 5.60
CA ASP A 64 -1.03 0.57 6.82
C ASP A 64 -2.33 1.35 7.03
N VAL A 65 -2.52 1.90 8.22
CA VAL A 65 -3.65 2.79 8.53
C VAL A 65 -3.59 4.05 7.66
N TRP A 66 -4.72 4.41 7.04
CA TRP A 66 -4.79 5.56 6.13
C TRP A 66 -5.03 6.88 6.84
N VAL A 67 -5.62 6.82 8.03
CA VAL A 67 -5.91 7.99 8.86
C VAL A 67 -4.92 8.06 10.00
N SER A 68 -4.33 9.23 10.20
CA SER A 68 -3.42 9.43 11.32
C SER A 68 -4.25 9.68 12.59
N MET A 69 -3.86 9.04 13.68
CA MET A 69 -4.53 9.21 14.98
C MET A 69 -4.52 10.66 15.49
N GLY A 70 -3.65 11.52 14.95
CA GLY A 70 -3.59 12.95 15.31
C GLY A 70 -4.42 13.88 14.42
N GLU A 71 -5.04 13.38 13.34
CA GLU A 71 -5.85 14.22 12.44
C GLU A 71 -7.29 14.37 12.94
N PRO A 72 -7.93 15.53 12.70
CA PRO A 72 -9.34 15.73 13.00
C PRO A 72 -10.23 14.69 12.30
N LYS A 73 -11.28 14.20 12.97
CA LYS A 73 -12.18 13.16 12.45
C LYS A 73 -12.87 13.58 11.16
N GLU A 74 -13.06 14.87 10.97
CA GLU A 74 -13.66 15.47 9.77
C GLU A 74 -12.81 15.16 8.53
N ALA A 75 -11.48 15.07 8.67
CA ALA A 75 -10.57 14.71 7.58
C ALA A 75 -10.57 13.20 7.26
N TRP A 76 -11.15 12.37 8.13
CA TRP A 76 -11.13 10.92 7.96
C TRP A 76 -12.15 10.47 6.92
N ALA A 77 -13.34 11.08 6.88
CA ALA A 77 -14.43 10.62 6.01
C ALA A 77 -14.03 10.68 4.52
N GLU A 78 -13.47 11.80 4.09
CA GLU A 78 -12.99 11.97 2.71
C GLU A 78 -11.87 10.99 2.38
N ARG A 79 -10.88 10.87 3.27
CA ARG A 79 -9.74 9.96 3.06
C ARG A 79 -10.16 8.50 3.04
N VAL A 80 -11.03 8.08 3.95
CA VAL A 80 -11.59 6.73 3.98
C VAL A 80 -12.36 6.46 2.69
N SER A 81 -13.19 7.39 2.22
CA SER A 81 -13.93 7.23 0.97
C SER A 81 -13.00 7.04 -0.23
N LEU A 82 -11.94 7.84 -0.32
CA LEU A 82 -10.97 7.76 -1.42
C LEU A 82 -10.14 6.47 -1.38
N MET A 83 -9.79 6.02 -0.18
CA MET A 83 -8.93 4.86 0.02
C MET A 83 -9.69 3.54 0.07
N LYS A 84 -11.02 3.55 0.27
CA LYS A 84 -11.87 2.35 0.37
C LYS A 84 -11.66 1.33 -0.77
N PRO A 85 -11.48 1.73 -2.04
CA PRO A 85 -11.18 0.78 -3.12
C PRO A 85 -9.88 -0.02 -2.91
N TYR A 86 -8.93 0.52 -2.14
CA TYR A 86 -7.61 -0.07 -1.87
C TYR A 86 -7.58 -0.92 -0.59
N GLN A 87 -8.74 -1.18 0.04
CA GLN A 87 -8.83 -2.02 1.22
C GLN A 87 -8.39 -3.45 0.90
N ILE A 88 -7.42 -3.98 1.65
CA ILE A 88 -7.11 -5.40 1.58
C ILE A 88 -8.25 -6.19 2.21
N ASN A 89 -8.96 -6.96 1.39
CA ASN A 89 -10.04 -7.85 1.77
C ASN A 89 -9.89 -9.20 1.07
N ALA A 90 -10.82 -10.14 1.31
CA ALA A 90 -10.76 -11.47 0.73
C ALA A 90 -10.76 -11.49 -0.81
N GLN A 91 -11.42 -10.51 -1.45
CA GLN A 91 -11.44 -10.39 -2.91
C GLN A 91 -10.07 -9.96 -3.43
N VAL A 92 -9.44 -8.97 -2.79
CA VAL A 92 -8.08 -8.51 -3.14
C VAL A 92 -7.04 -9.61 -2.92
N MET A 93 -7.12 -10.35 -1.81
CA MET A 93 -6.24 -11.50 -1.56
C MET A 93 -6.39 -12.55 -2.66
N LYS A 94 -7.63 -12.83 -3.10
CA LYS A 94 -7.89 -13.78 -4.20
C LYS A 94 -7.41 -13.26 -5.56
N ALA A 95 -7.51 -11.95 -5.80
CA ALA A 95 -7.08 -11.31 -7.06
C ALA A 95 -5.56 -11.45 -7.31
N THR A 96 -4.77 -11.74 -6.28
CA THR A 96 -3.36 -12.11 -6.47
C THR A 96 -3.18 -13.36 -7.33
N GLY A 97 -4.15 -14.28 -7.35
CA GLY A 97 -3.98 -15.58 -8.01
C GLY A 97 -2.91 -16.48 -7.37
N ASN A 98 -2.29 -16.05 -6.26
CA ASN A 98 -1.27 -16.80 -5.55
C ASN A 98 -1.89 -17.46 -4.30
N PRO A 99 -2.04 -18.80 -4.24
CA PRO A 99 -2.62 -19.48 -3.08
C PRO A 99 -1.75 -19.35 -1.82
N ASN A 100 -0.48 -18.98 -1.96
CA ASN A 100 0.46 -18.82 -0.85
C ASN A 100 0.61 -17.37 -0.38
N VAL A 101 -0.12 -16.42 -0.98
CA VAL A 101 -0.06 -15.00 -0.63
C VAL A 101 -0.22 -14.78 0.88
N LYS A 102 0.57 -13.86 1.45
CA LYS A 102 0.46 -13.44 2.85
C LYS A 102 0.09 -11.97 2.97
N PHE A 103 -0.59 -11.65 4.06
CA PHE A 103 -0.91 -10.28 4.45
C PHE A 103 0.08 -9.78 5.49
N MET A 104 0.52 -8.53 5.36
CA MET A 104 1.42 -7.84 6.29
C MET A 104 0.89 -6.46 6.63
N HIS A 105 1.15 -6.03 7.88
CA HIS A 105 0.81 -4.71 8.40
C HIS A 105 1.80 -4.34 9.51
N CYS A 106 2.27 -3.09 9.59
CA CYS A 106 3.23 -2.64 10.63
C CYS A 106 2.64 -2.60 12.04
N LEU A 107 1.32 -2.43 12.13
CA LEU A 107 0.50 -2.34 13.34
C LEU A 107 0.63 -0.95 14.02
N PRO A 108 -0.40 -0.54 14.79
CA PRO A 108 -1.71 -1.19 15.00
C PRO A 108 -2.59 -1.16 13.75
N ALA A 109 -3.54 -2.10 13.63
CA ALA A 109 -4.47 -2.17 12.50
C ALA A 109 -5.93 -1.95 12.96
N PHE A 110 -6.70 -1.18 12.18
CA PHE A 110 -8.14 -1.08 12.34
C PHE A 110 -8.82 -2.19 11.52
N HIS A 111 -9.07 -3.33 12.15
CA HIS A 111 -9.62 -4.52 11.49
C HIS A 111 -11.00 -4.96 12.04
N ASN A 112 -11.54 -4.24 13.01
CA ASN A 112 -12.88 -4.41 13.59
C ASN A 112 -13.31 -3.14 14.34
N GLU A 113 -14.56 -3.13 14.83
CA GLU A 113 -15.15 -2.00 15.57
C GLU A 113 -14.87 -2.06 17.08
N HIS A 114 -14.06 -3.00 17.56
CA HIS A 114 -13.82 -3.21 18.99
C HIS A 114 -12.80 -2.23 19.60
N THR A 115 -12.33 -1.25 18.82
CA THR A 115 -11.41 -0.22 19.27
C THR A 115 -12.16 1.10 19.49
N GLN A 116 -11.86 1.82 20.58
CA GLN A 116 -12.54 3.09 20.90
C GLN A 116 -12.26 4.20 19.87
N SER A 117 -11.17 4.08 19.12
CA SER A 117 -10.62 5.09 18.21
C SER A 117 -10.83 4.77 16.73
N GLY A 118 -11.50 3.67 16.37
CA GLY A 118 -11.74 3.31 14.96
C GLY A 118 -12.97 4.01 14.35
N PRO A 119 -12.99 4.27 13.03
CA PRO A 119 -14.22 4.64 12.33
C PRO A 119 -15.24 3.49 12.45
N ARG A 120 -16.46 3.81 12.92
CA ARG A 120 -17.59 2.85 12.96
C ARG A 120 -18.27 2.85 11.59
N ASN A 121 -18.75 1.69 11.15
CA ASN A 121 -19.48 1.56 9.89
C ASN A 121 -20.78 2.37 9.88
#